data_AF-Q2B5Z1-F1
#
_entry.id   AF-Q2B5Z1-F1
#
_cell.length_a   1.000
_cell.length_b   1.000
_cell.length_c   1.000
_cell.angle_alpha   90.00
_cell.angle_beta   90.00
_cell.angle_gamma   90.00
#
_symmetry.space_group_name_H-M   'P 1'
#
loop_
_entity.id
_entity.type
_entity.pdbx_description
1 polymer ?
#
loop_
_entity_poly.entity_id
_entity_poly.type
_entity_poly.pdbx_seq_one_letter_code
_entity_poly.pdbx_strand_id
1 'polypeptide(L)'
;MISIANEVEEYIQKIKAPIKVAVLGCAVNGPGEAREADIGIAGARGEGLLFRKGKIVRKVPEDTMVEELKIEIDKIAEEYYAKQEAEKQLQMND
;
A
#
# COMPACT_ATOMS: atom_id res chain seq x y z
N MET A 1 15.95 -6.00 -2.74
CA MET A 1 14.55 -6.05 -3.21
C MET A 1 13.83 -7.34 -2.84
N ILE A 2 14.40 -8.54 -3.02
CA ILE A 2 13.75 -9.80 -2.58
C ILE A 2 13.39 -9.73 -1.08
N SER A 3 14.28 -9.18 -0.25
CA SER A 3 14.01 -8.99 1.19
C SER A 3 12.82 -8.06 1.49
N ILE A 4 12.63 -7.00 0.69
CA ILE A 4 11.54 -6.03 0.89
C ILE A 4 10.19 -6.64 0.50
N ALA A 5 10.13 -7.34 -0.64
CA ALA A 5 8.91 -7.99 -1.09
C ALA A 5 8.43 -9.03 -0.07
N ASN A 6 9.34 -9.87 0.45
CA ASN A 6 9.02 -10.86 1.47
C ASN A 6 8.50 -10.22 2.77
N GLU A 7 9.19 -9.19 3.26
CA GLU A 7 8.79 -8.50 4.49
C GLU A 7 7.41 -7.86 4.37
N VAL A 8 7.11 -7.27 3.21
CA VAL A 8 5.80 -6.68 2.91
C VAL A 8 4.73 -7.77 2.76
N GLU A 9 5.05 -8.90 2.13
CA GLU A 9 4.14 -10.04 2.00
C GLU A 9 3.76 -10.62 3.38
N GLU A 10 4.74 -10.90 4.24
CA GLU A 10 4.52 -11.37 5.61
C GLU A 10 3.70 -10.36 6.44
N TYR A 11 3.86 -9.07 6.17
CA TYR A 11 3.08 -8.02 6.82
C TYR A 11 1.62 -8.04 6.38
N ILE A 12 1.38 -8.06 5.06
CA ILE A 12 0.03 -8.03 4.48
C ILE A 12 -0.79 -9.26 4.90
N GLN A 13 -0.16 -10.42 5.09
CA GLN A 13 -0.86 -11.62 5.56
C GLN A 13 -1.56 -11.44 6.93
N LYS A 14 -1.15 -10.45 7.73
CA LYS A 14 -1.80 -10.13 9.02
C LYS A 14 -3.04 -9.25 8.87
N ILE A 15 -3.26 -8.68 7.69
CA ILE A 15 -4.31 -7.71 7.40
C ILE A 15 -5.45 -8.43 6.67
N LYS A 16 -6.66 -8.33 7.23
CA LYS A 16 -7.87 -8.96 6.66
C LYS A 16 -8.56 -8.11 5.59
N ALA A 17 -8.19 -6.83 5.49
CA ALA A 17 -8.70 -5.95 4.45
C ALA A 17 -8.17 -6.40 3.08
N PRO A 18 -9.02 -6.45 2.03
CA PRO A 18 -8.61 -6.84 0.68
C PRO A 18 -7.83 -5.72 0.00
N ILE A 19 -6.56 -5.56 0.35
CA ILE A 19 -5.68 -4.48 -0.15
C ILE A 19 -4.75 -5.05 -1.22
N LYS A 20 -4.69 -4.39 -2.38
CA LYS A 20 -3.69 -4.69 -3.41
C LYS A 20 -2.45 -3.82 -3.20
N VAL A 21 -1.32 -4.47 -2.94
CA VAL A 21 -0.02 -3.81 -2.75
C VAL A 21 0.93 -4.16 -3.89
N ALA A 22 1.58 -3.16 -4.50
CA ALA A 22 2.61 -3.37 -5.50
C ALA A 22 4.01 -3.01 -4.96
N VAL A 23 4.97 -3.92 -5.12
CA VAL A 23 6.38 -3.71 -4.75
C VAL A 23 7.22 -3.87 -6.02
N LEU A 24 7.77 -2.76 -6.51
CA LEU A 24 8.45 -2.72 -7.80
C LEU A 24 9.92 -2.37 -7.61
N GLY A 25 10.79 -3.08 -8.33
CA GLY A 25 12.23 -2.89 -8.20
C GLY A 25 12.79 -1.64 -8.87
N CYS A 26 12.07 -1.07 -9.83
CA CYS A 26 12.50 0.15 -10.52
C CYS A 26 11.30 0.96 -10.98
N ALA A 27 11.38 2.29 -10.88
CA ALA A 27 10.31 3.23 -11.25
C ALA A 27 9.88 3.21 -12.74
N VAL A 28 10.59 2.50 -13.62
CA VAL A 28 10.41 2.58 -15.08
C VAL A 28 9.04 2.10 -15.57
N ASN A 29 8.46 1.08 -14.91
CA ASN A 29 7.12 0.56 -15.22
C ASN A 29 6.06 0.90 -14.14
N GLY A 30 6.49 1.58 -13.08
CA GLY A 30 5.71 1.84 -11.88
C GLY A 30 4.30 2.42 -12.09
N PRO A 31 4.12 3.48 -12.90
CA PRO A 31 2.83 4.18 -12.97
C PRO A 31 1.68 3.37 -13.59
N GLY A 32 1.97 2.41 -14.47
CA GLY A 32 0.96 1.59 -15.15
C GLY A 32 0.44 0.48 -14.23
N GLU A 33 1.35 -0.30 -13.65
CA GLU A 33 1.05 -1.39 -12.71
C GLU A 33 0.49 -0.83 -11.39
N ALA A 34 0.91 0.37 -10.97
CA ALA A 34 0.40 1.07 -9.79
C ALA A 34 -1.08 1.45 -9.86
N ARG A 35 -1.70 1.52 -11.06
CA ARG A 35 -3.12 1.87 -11.18
C ARG A 35 -4.05 0.76 -10.70
N GLU A 36 -3.59 -0.48 -10.79
CA GLU A 36 -4.36 -1.65 -10.35
C GLU A 36 -4.17 -1.94 -8.85
N ALA A 37 -3.12 -1.38 -8.26
CA ALA A 37 -2.84 -1.47 -6.83
C ALA A 37 -3.48 -0.30 -6.05
N ASP A 38 -3.92 -0.58 -4.84
CA ASP A 38 -4.38 0.45 -3.91
C ASP A 38 -3.20 1.31 -3.48
N ILE A 39 -2.07 0.67 -3.20
CA ILE A 39 -0.82 1.29 -2.77
C ILE A 39 0.38 0.54 -3.34
N GLY A 40 1.51 1.21 -3.45
CA GLY A 40 2.77 0.51 -3.67
C GLY A 40 3.98 1.40 -3.60
N ILE A 41 5.14 0.75 -3.75
CA ILE A 41 6.45 1.39 -3.71
C ILE A 41 7.28 0.95 -4.91
N ALA A 42 7.96 1.90 -5.55
CA ALA A 42 8.95 1.62 -6.58
C ALA A 42 10.34 2.10 -6.12
N GLY A 43 11.32 1.21 -6.15
CA GLY A 43 12.71 1.58 -5.89
C GLY A 43 13.26 2.53 -6.97
N ALA A 44 14.06 3.50 -6.55
CA ALA A 44 14.87 4.39 -7.38
C ALA A 44 16.26 4.53 -6.73
N ARG A 45 17.15 5.36 -7.30
CA ARG A 45 18.53 5.50 -6.79
C ARG A 45 18.55 6.17 -5.41
N GLY A 46 18.58 5.36 -4.35
CA GLY A 46 18.64 5.81 -2.95
C GLY A 46 17.32 6.35 -2.39
N GLU A 47 16.21 6.18 -3.12
CA GLU A 47 14.88 6.62 -2.69
C GLU A 47 13.82 5.64 -3.18
N GLY A 48 12.71 5.54 -2.46
CA GLY A 48 11.49 4.87 -2.86
C GLY A 48 10.43 5.87 -3.31
N LEU A 49 9.69 5.55 -4.36
CA LEU A 49 8.53 6.31 -4.81
C LEU A 49 7.27 5.60 -4.33
N LEU A 50 6.56 6.21 -3.39
CA LEU A 50 5.29 5.69 -2.89
C LEU A 50 4.15 6.21 -3.75
N PHE A 51 3.27 5.30 -4.17
CA PHE A 51 2.14 5.61 -5.02
C PHE A 51 0.84 5.01 -4.48
N ARG A 52 -0.27 5.70 -4.70
CA ARG A 52 -1.61 5.27 -4.31
C ARG A 52 -2.54 5.42 -5.50
N LYS A 53 -3.22 4.34 -5.90
CA LYS A 53 -4.13 4.32 -7.07
C LYS A 53 -3.52 4.94 -8.33
N GLY A 54 -2.28 4.55 -8.65
CA GLY A 54 -1.56 5.03 -9.83
C GLY A 54 -1.04 6.47 -9.78
N LYS A 55 -1.12 7.16 -8.64
CA LYS A 55 -0.57 8.50 -8.46
C LYS A 55 0.59 8.48 -7.46
N ILE A 56 1.67 9.19 -7.76
CA ILE A 56 2.78 9.37 -6.81
C ILE A 56 2.26 10.21 -5.65
N VAL A 57 2.41 9.69 -4.42
CA VAL A 57 2.04 10.37 -3.18
C VAL A 57 3.23 11.17 -2.67
N ARG A 58 4.37 10.50 -2.49
CA ARG A 58 5.60 11.10 -1.98
C ARG A 58 6.82 10.25 -2.33
N LYS A 59 8.00 10.87 -2.22
CA LYS A 59 9.28 10.17 -2.21
C LYS A 59 9.69 9.90 -0.76
N VAL A 60 10.30 8.77 -0.51
CA VAL A 60 10.80 8.36 0.81
C VAL A 60 12.24 7.87 0.69
N PRO A 61 13.10 8.07 1.69
CA PRO A 61 14.42 7.45 1.73
C PRO A 61 14.33 5.92 1.60
N GLU A 62 15.33 5.29 0.97
CA GLU A 62 15.38 3.84 0.81
C GLU A 62 15.35 3.11 2.17
N ASP A 63 16.03 3.65 3.18
CA ASP A 63 16.10 3.06 4.53
C ASP A 63 14.75 3.00 5.25
N THR A 64 13.84 3.93 4.95
CA THR A 64 12.52 4.02 5.62
C THR A 64 11.38 3.58 4.72
N MET A 65 11.64 3.17 3.49
CA MET A 65 10.58 2.96 2.49
C MET A 65 9.62 1.82 2.86
N VAL A 66 10.12 0.79 3.53
CA VAL A 66 9.31 -0.37 3.95
C VAL A 66 8.38 0.00 5.10
N GLU A 67 8.90 0.74 6.09
CA GLU A 67 8.13 1.25 7.22
C GLU A 67 7.03 2.21 6.73
N GLU A 68 7.39 3.13 5.84
CA GLU A 68 6.44 4.07 5.24
C GLU A 68 5.34 3.35 4.44
N LEU A 69 5.69 2.28 3.72
CA LEU A 69 4.69 1.48 3.01
C LEU A 69 3.73 0.79 4.00
N LYS A 70 4.24 0.20 5.08
CA LYS A 70 3.41 -0.46 6.11
C LYS A 70 2.42 0.50 6.76
N ILE A 71 2.88 1.70 7.12
CA ILE A 71 2.03 2.76 7.68
C ILE A 71 0.87 3.11 6.73
N GLU A 72 1.14 3.20 5.43
CA GLU A 72 0.08 3.49 4.46
C GLU A 72 -0.87 2.30 4.25
N ILE A 73 -0.36 1.07 4.30
CA ILE A 73 -1.21 -0.13 4.26
C ILE A 73 -2.15 -0.14 5.47
N ASP A 74 -1.65 0.16 6.68
CA ASP A 74 -2.47 0.21 7.89
C ASP A 74 -3.60 1.22 7.78
N LYS A 75 -3.29 2.43 7.32
CA LYS A 75 -4.30 3.47 7.09
C LYS A 75 -5.39 2.99 6.13
N ILE A 76 -5.01 2.32 5.03
CA ILE A 76 -5.98 1.78 4.07
C ILE A 76 -6.83 0.68 4.72
N ALA A 77 -6.23 -0.16 5.56
CA ALA A 77 -6.94 -1.20 6.30
C ALA A 77 -7.94 -0.60 7.29
N GLU A 78 -7.54 0.40 8.07
CA GLU A 78 -8.39 1.14 9.00
C GLU A 78 -9.57 1.82 8.26
N GLU A 79 -9.29 2.50 7.14
CA GLU A 79 -10.31 3.10 6.28
C GLU A 79 -11.32 2.06 5.75
N TYR A 80 -10.85 0.84 5.44
CA TYR A 80 -11.71 -0.25 5.01
C TYR A 80 -12.62 -0.74 6.14
N TYR A 81 -12.08 -1.00 7.34
CA TYR A 81 -12.88 -1.48 8.47
C TYR A 81 -13.91 -0.44 8.92
N ALA A 82 -13.53 0.84 8.99
CA ALA A 82 -14.44 1.92 9.37
C ALA A 82 -15.63 2.04 8.42
N LYS A 83 -15.42 1.86 7.10
CA LYS A 83 -16.51 1.82 6.11
C LYS A 83 -17.44 0.65 6.32
N GLN A 84 -16.90 -0.55 6.53
CA GLN A 84 -17.69 -1.75 6.80
C GLN A 84 -18.56 -1.61 8.07
N GLU A 85 -18.06 -0.95 9.11
CA GLU A 85 -18.83 -0.67 10.32
C GLU A 85 -19.93 0.36 10.08
N ALA A 86 -19.64 1.44 9.35
CA ALA A 86 -20.63 2.45 9.00
C ALA A 86 -21.76 1.88 8.12
N GLU A 87 -21.42 1.06 7.12
CA GLU A 87 -22.40 0.40 6.23
C GLU A 87 -23.29 -0.58 7.00
N LYS A 88 -22.73 -1.37 7.92
CA LYS A 88 -23.52 -2.25 8.80
C LYS A 88 -24.49 -1.47 9.68
N GLN A 89 -24.07 -0.33 10.23
CA GLN A 89 -24.93 0.51 11.05
C GLN A 89 -26.08 1.11 10.25
N LEU A 90 -25.84 1.52 9.00
CA LEU A 90 -26.90 2.00 8.10
C LEU A 90 -27.92 0.89 7.82
N GLN A 91 -27.45 -0.32 7.45
CA GLN A 91 -28.31 -1.47 7.16
C GLN A 91 -29.12 -2.00 8.35
N MET A 92 -28.73 -1.70 9.59
CA MET A 92 -29.47 -2.09 10.80
C MET A 92 -30.56 -1.08 11.20
N ASN A 93 -30.57 0.11 10.59
CA ASN A 93 -31.50 1.19 10.89
C ASN A 93 -32.63 1.34 9.85
N ASP A 94 -32.62 0.50 8.80
CA ASP A 94 -33.69 0.30 7.81
C ASP A 94 -34.54 -0.94 8.15
#